data_AF-A0A951T3H7-F1
#
_entry.id   AF-A0A951T3H7-F1
#
_cell.length_a   1.000
_cell.length_b   1.000
_cell.length_c   1.000
_cell.angle_alpha   90.00
_cell.angle_beta   90.00
_cell.angle_gamma   90.00
#
_symmetry.space_group_name_H-M   'P 1'
#
loop_
_entity.id
_entity.type
_entity.pdbx_description
1 polymer ?
#
loop_
_entity_poly.entity_id
_entity_poly.type
_entity_poly.pdbx_seq_one_letter_code
_entity_poly.pdbx_strand_id
1 'polypeptide(L)' 'MQTLSAKDAKYGFGRLIDLARAEPVAVAKHGRPVVVVLAIEEYERLKRLDVQEINLAGEAASNNEEQGGG' A
#
# COMPACT_ATOMS: atom_id res chain seq x y z
N MET A 1 -11.34 7.24 1.46
CA MET A 1 -10.29 7.38 0.43
C MET A 1 -10.74 8.38 -0.61
N GLN A 2 -10.16 9.59 -0.57
CA GLN A 2 -10.41 10.63 -1.56
C GLN A 2 -9.48 10.48 -2.77
N THR A 3 -9.86 11.08 -3.90
CA THR A 3 -9.03 11.10 -5.13
C THR A 3 -8.80 12.54 -5.57
N LEU A 4 -7.54 12.93 -5.76
CA LEU A 4 -7.14 14.20 -6.34
C LEU A 4 -6.60 14.02 -7.76
N SER A 5 -6.77 15.02 -8.62
CA SER A 5 -6.08 15.01 -9.90
C SER A 5 -4.58 15.27 -9.70
N ALA A 6 -3.74 14.80 -10.63
CA ALA A 6 -2.31 15.11 -10.63
C ALA A 6 -2.04 16.63 -10.67
N LYS A 7 -2.96 17.39 -11.28
CA LYS A 7 -2.92 18.85 -11.30
C LYS A 7 -3.13 19.41 -9.89
N ASP A 8 -4.18 18.99 -9.20
CA ASP A 8 -4.49 19.47 -7.84
C ASP A 8 -3.43 19.05 -6.82
N ALA A 9 -2.91 17.83 -6.94
CA ALA A 9 -1.80 17.35 -6.13
C ALA A 9 -0.53 18.22 -6.30
N LYS A 10 -0.22 18.60 -7.55
CA LYS A 10 0.94 19.47 -7.86
C LYS A 10 0.79 20.87 -7.28
N TYR A 11 -0.39 21.48 -7.43
CA TYR A 11 -0.62 22.87 -6.97
C TYR A 11 -0.96 22.97 -5.47
N GLY A 12 -1.46 21.89 -4.86
CA GLY A 12 -1.89 21.84 -3.47
C GLY A 12 -1.12 20.83 -2.65
N PHE A 13 0.20 20.70 -2.84
CA PHE A 13 0.98 19.64 -2.20
C PHE A 13 0.90 19.65 -0.67
N GLY A 14 0.90 20.83 -0.03
CA GLY A 14 0.68 20.94 1.43
C GLY A 14 -0.66 20.35 1.87
N ARG A 15 -1.74 20.71 1.16
CA ARG A 15 -3.08 20.15 1.41
C ARG A 15 -3.11 18.63 1.15
N LEU A 16 -2.41 18.13 0.14
CA LEU A 16 -2.29 16.70 -0.12
C LEU A 16 -1.62 15.99 1.07
N ILE A 17 -0.56 16.56 1.65
CA ILE A 17 0.10 16.00 2.84
C ILE A 17 -0.89 15.96 4.01
N ASP A 18 -1.58 17.07 4.29
CA ASP A 18 -2.53 17.14 5.40
C ASP A 18 -3.64 16.08 5.26
N LEU A 19 -4.18 15.92 4.05
CA LEU A 19 -5.19 14.90 3.75
C LEU A 19 -4.61 13.48 3.90
N ALA A 20 -3.41 13.23 3.35
CA ALA A 20 -2.75 11.93 3.38
C ALA A 20 -2.38 11.48 4.80
N ARG A 21 -2.16 12.42 5.73
CA ARG A 21 -1.98 12.14 7.16
C ARG A 21 -3.26 11.72 7.87
N ALA A 22 -4.42 12.16 7.38
CA ALA A 22 -5.72 11.81 7.95
C ALA A 22 -6.29 10.51 7.35
N GLU A 23 -6.16 10.32 6.03
CA GLU A 23 -6.57 9.11 5.32
C GLU A 23 -5.79 8.94 4.01
N PRO A 24 -5.66 7.72 3.46
CA PRO A 24 -5.05 7.52 2.15
C PRO A 24 -5.77 8.32 1.04
N VAL A 25 -4.97 8.95 0.18
CA VAL A 25 -5.44 9.77 -0.94
C VAL A 25 -4.92 9.21 -2.25
N ALA A 26 -5.82 8.88 -3.18
CA ALA A 26 -5.43 8.51 -4.54
C ALA A 26 -5.09 9.77 -5.36
N VAL A 27 -4.06 9.68 -6.19
CA VAL A 27 -3.76 10.69 -7.21
C VAL A 27 -4.03 10.09 -8.58
N ALA A 28 -4.88 10.76 -9.35
CA ALA A 28 -5.31 10.32 -10.67
C ALA A 28 -4.69 11.17 -11.80
N LYS A 29 -4.25 10.49 -12.85
CA LYS A 29 -3.79 11.12 -14.10
C LYS A 29 -4.79 10.76 -15.20
N HIS A 30 -5.31 11.77 -15.90
CA HIS A 30 -6.36 11.59 -16.93
C HIS A 30 -7.57 10.76 -16.44
N GLY A 31 -7.98 10.96 -15.19
CA GLY A 31 -9.12 10.26 -14.59
C GLY A 31 -8.82 8.85 -14.06
N ARG A 32 -7.62 8.31 -14.29
CA ARG A 32 -7.20 7.01 -13.78
C ARG A 32 -6.33 7.17 -12.52
N PRO A 33 -6.67 6.53 -11.38
CA PRO A 33 -5.77 6.46 -10.22
C PRO A 33 -4.44 5.83 -10.63
N VAL A 34 -3.33 6.46 -10.27
CA VAL A 34 -1.98 5.99 -10.62
C VAL A 34 -1.09 5.78 -9.40
N VAL A 35 -1.31 6.53 -8.33
CA VAL A 35 -0.58 6.38 -7.05
C VAL A 35 -1.50 6.67 -5.88
N VAL A 36 -1.10 6.23 -4.69
CA VAL A 36 -1.73 6.56 -3.41
C VAL A 36 -0.69 7.23 -2.52
N VAL A 37 -1.09 8.30 -1.84
CA VAL A 37 -0.29 8.99 -0.83
C VAL A 37 -0.94 8.73 0.53
N LEU A 38 -0.13 8.36 1.51
CA LEU A 38 -0.56 8.06 2.87
C LEU A 38 0.55 8.44 3.86
N ALA A 39 0.21 8.49 5.14
CA ALA A 39 1.16 8.67 6.23
C ALA A 39 2.25 7.58 6.22
N ILE A 40 3.47 7.94 6.64
CA ILE A 40 4.59 6.99 6.67
C ILE A 40 4.34 5.86 7.67
N GLU A 41 3.68 6.16 8.79
CA GLU A 41 3.33 5.18 9.82
C GLU A 41 2.38 4.12 9.26
N GLU A 42 1.43 4.52 8.43
CA GLU A 42 0.48 3.62 7.78
C GLU A 42 1.16 2.78 6.69
N TYR A 43 2.09 3.37 5.93
CA TYR A 43 2.90 2.63 4.96
C TYR A 43 3.74 1.55 5.64
N GLU A 44 4.41 1.88 6.74
CA GLU A 44 5.20 0.91 7.52
C GLU A 44 4.31 -0.18 8.14
N ARG A 45 3.09 0.15 8.58
CA ARG A 45 2.12 -0.84 9.06
C ARG A 45 1.74 -1.84 7.97
N LEU A 46 1.40 -1.35 6.76
CA LEU A 46 1.06 -2.19 5.62
C LEU A 46 2.23 -3.07 5.18
N LYS A 47 3.42 -2.49 5.07
CA LYS A 47 4.65 -3.22 4.71
C LYS A 47 4.94 -4.38 5.67
N ARG A 48 4.68 -4.22 6.97
CA ARG A 48 4.83 -5.32 7.95
C ARG A 48 3.80 -6.43 7.79
N LEU A 49 2.60 -6.11 7.29
CA LEU A 49 1.58 -7.12 7.00
C LEU A 49 1.96 -7.92 5.76
N ASP A 50 2.42 -7.25 4.70
CA ASP A 50 2.88 -7.90 3.46
C ASP A 50 4.01 -8.90 3.75
N VAL A 51 4.96 -8.55 4.62
CA VAL A 51 6.06 -9.46 5.02
C VAL A 51 5.54 -10.67 5.82
N GLN A 52 4.54 -10.50 6.67
CA GLN A 52 3.96 -11.61 7.42
C GLN A 52 3.18 -12.58 6.52
N GLU A 53 2.45 -12.06 5.54
CA GLU A 53 1.76 -12.91 4.55
C GLU A 53 2.75 -13.72 3.71
N ILE A 54 3.87 -13.13 3.31
CA ILE A 54 4.94 -13.84 2.58
C ILE A 54 5.55 -14.95 3.45
N ASN A 55 5.81 -14.68 4.73
CA ASN A 55 6.41 -15.68 5.63
C ASN A 55 5.46 -16.87 5.86
N LEU A 56 4.17 -16.60 6.09
CA LEU A 56 3.16 -17.64 6.26
C LEU A 56 2.97 -18.50 5.00
N ALA A 57 3.04 -17.89 3.82
CA ALA A 57 2.98 -18.61 2.55
C ALA A 57 4.24 -19.46 2.30
N GLY A 58 5.41 -18.99 2.74
CA GLY A 58 6.67 -19.74 2.66
C GLY A 58 6.69 -20.96 3.58
N GLU A 59 6.25 -20.81 4.82
CA GLU A 59 6.18 -21.91 5.80
C GLU A 59 5.18 -23.01 5.37
N ALA A 60 4.06 -22.63 4.76
CA ALA A 60 3.08 -23.57 4.23
C ALA A 60 3.63 -24.40 3.04
N ALA A 61 4.55 -23.84 2.25
CA ALA A 61 5.19 -24.56 1.15
C ALA A 61 6.25 -25.56 1.65
N SER A 62 7.03 -25.20 2.67
CA SER A 62 8.08 -26.07 3.24
C SER A 62 7.49 -27.30 3.97
N ASN A 63 6.34 -27.16 4.63
CA ASN A 63 5.72 -28.26 5.37
C ASN A 63 5.10 -29.35 4.47
N ASN A 64 4.95 -29.11 3.16
CA ASN A 64 4.32 -30.05 2.24
C ASN A 64 5.34 -30.95 1.49
N GLU A 65 6.64 -30.64 1.57
CA GLU A 65 7.70 -31.44 0.93
C GLU A 65 8.19 -32.59 1.82
N GLU A 66 8.00 -32.53 3.14
CA GLU A 66 8.47 -33.58 4.08
C GLU A 66 7.52 -34.78 4.24
N GLN A 67 6.29 -34.73 3.70
CA GLN A 67 5.31 -35.83 3.82
C GLN A 67 5.14 -36.69 2.56
N GLY A 68 5.88 -36.41 1.48
CA GLY A 68 5.71 -37.07 0.17
C GLY A 68 6.69 -38.20 -0.19
N GLY A 69 7.66 -38.53 0.66
CA GLY A 69 8.71 -39.52 0.35
C GLY A 69 8.61 -40.78 1.21
N GLY A 70 7.66 -41.67 0.87
CA GLY A 70 7.57 -43.03 1.41
C GLY A 70 7.87 -44.07 0.34
#